data_AF-G2I354-F1
#
_entry.id   AF-G2I354-F1
#
_cell.length_a   1.000
_cell.length_b   1.000
_cell.length_c   1.000
_cell.angle_alpha   90.00
_cell.angle_beta   90.00
_cell.angle_gamma   90.00
#
_symmetry.space_group_name_H-M   'P 1'
#
loop_
_entity.id
_entity.type
_entity.pdbx_description
1 polymer ?
#
loop_
_entity_poly.entity_id
_entity_poly.type
_entity_poly.pdbx_seq_one_letter_code
_entity_poly.pdbx_strand_id
1 'polypeptide(L)'
;MSPEPNEPVRHVRNDAINSAIDSLTVQSPDKVWTVGELARHAAIGGMGVTIVGSPTEIADQMEEWMAQTGVDGFNLAYAVAPETFEDIVNLVIPELQRRGRYKTAYRPGTLRHKLFGGDDLLDGTHVADSLRIHPVGVRRQHTETGV
;
A
#
# COMPACT_ATOMS: atom_id res chain seq x y z
N MET A 1 28.87 17.94 -9.16
CA MET A 1 29.14 18.30 -7.76
C MET A 1 28.14 17.55 -6.92
N SER A 2 28.55 16.63 -6.05
CA SER A 2 27.61 15.97 -5.13
C SER A 2 27.16 16.99 -4.07
N PRO A 3 25.90 16.96 -3.65
CA PRO A 3 25.39 17.90 -2.64
C PRO A 3 25.97 17.59 -1.25
N GLU A 4 26.25 18.63 -0.46
CA GLU A 4 26.91 18.51 0.85
C GLU A 4 25.88 18.30 1.99
N PRO A 5 26.15 17.48 3.03
CA PRO A 5 25.15 17.14 4.07
C PRO A 5 24.54 18.33 4.83
N ASN A 6 25.28 19.42 4.97
CA ASN A 6 24.82 20.65 5.65
C ASN A 6 24.26 21.70 4.68
N GLU A 7 24.24 21.42 3.37
CA GLU A 7 23.66 22.30 2.37
C GLU A 7 22.14 22.37 2.59
N PRO A 8 21.53 23.57 2.66
CA PRO A 8 20.08 23.69 2.76
C PRO A 8 19.42 23.22 1.45
N VAL A 9 18.33 22.47 1.57
CA VAL A 9 17.50 22.04 0.44
C VAL A 9 16.86 23.29 -0.16
N ARG A 10 17.40 23.74 -1.29
CA ARG A 10 16.76 24.75 -2.13
C ARG A 10 15.71 24.04 -2.98
N HIS A 11 14.58 24.69 -3.22
CA HIS A 11 13.55 24.19 -4.14
C HIS A 11 14.12 24.17 -5.56
N VAL A 12 14.84 23.10 -5.91
CA VAL A 12 15.35 22.87 -7.26
C VAL A 12 14.17 22.36 -8.05
N ARG A 13 13.47 23.28 -8.71
CA ARG A 13 12.34 22.97 -9.59
C ARG A 13 12.82 22.07 -10.73
N ASN A 14 12.67 20.77 -10.56
CA ASN A 14 12.82 19.75 -11.60
C ASN A 14 11.50 18.99 -11.67
N ASP A 15 11.06 18.54 -12.85
CA ASP A 15 9.72 17.98 -13.05
C ASP A 15 9.43 16.66 -12.30
N ALA A 16 10.42 16.10 -11.60
CA ALA A 16 10.31 14.91 -10.76
C ALA A 16 10.60 15.23 -9.28
N ILE A 17 9.90 14.52 -8.37
CA ILE A 17 10.11 14.51 -6.90
C ILE A 17 9.56 15.75 -6.14
N ASN A 18 9.15 16.82 -6.82
CA ASN A 18 8.58 18.01 -6.16
C ASN A 18 7.44 17.69 -5.18
N SER A 19 6.45 16.86 -5.56
CA SER A 19 5.32 16.52 -4.69
C SER A 19 5.73 15.82 -3.40
N ALA A 20 6.82 15.06 -3.45
CA ALA A 20 7.33 14.33 -2.30
C ALA A 20 8.16 15.23 -1.38
N ILE A 21 8.91 16.19 -1.94
CA ILE A 21 9.57 17.26 -1.18
C ILE A 21 8.54 18.24 -0.60
N ASP A 22 7.51 18.59 -1.37
CA ASP A 22 6.42 19.49 -0.95
C ASP A 22 5.61 18.87 0.20
N SER A 23 5.36 17.55 0.18
CA SER A 23 4.73 16.87 1.32
C SER A 23 5.55 16.98 2.62
N LEU A 24 6.87 16.98 2.52
CA LEU A 24 7.77 17.12 3.67
C LEU A 24 7.89 18.58 4.15
N THR A 25 7.90 19.54 3.24
CA THR A 25 7.96 20.97 3.58
C THR A 25 6.62 21.49 4.10
N VAL A 26 5.48 20.98 3.60
CA VAL A 26 4.14 21.30 4.11
C VAL A 26 3.95 20.82 5.56
N GLN A 27 4.54 19.68 5.94
CA GLN A 27 4.51 19.18 7.32
C GLN A 27 5.37 20.01 8.30
N SER A 28 6.27 20.85 7.80
CA SER A 28 7.14 21.70 8.63
C SER A 28 7.49 23.00 7.89
N PRO A 29 6.50 23.90 7.72
CA PRO A 29 6.63 25.08 6.85
C PRO A 29 7.72 26.05 7.32
N ASP A 30 8.05 26.02 8.61
CA ASP A 30 9.07 26.90 9.22
C ASP A 30 10.47 26.27 9.25
N LYS A 31 10.64 25.03 8.77
CA LYS A 31 11.92 24.32 8.81
C LYS A 31 12.64 24.40 7.47
N VAL A 32 13.84 24.98 7.47
CA VAL A 32 14.80 24.83 6.36
C VAL A 32 15.53 23.49 6.55
N TRP A 33 15.18 22.51 5.73
CA TRP A 33 15.81 21.19 5.73
C TRP A 33 17.22 21.24 5.13
N THR A 34 18.16 20.45 5.64
CA THR A 34 19.44 20.18 4.94
C THR A 34 19.38 18.90 4.10
N VAL A 35 20.27 18.76 3.12
CA VAL A 35 20.41 17.55 2.30
C VAL A 35 20.62 16.31 3.18
N GLY A 36 21.45 16.42 4.22
CA GLY A 36 21.70 15.33 5.16
C GLY A 36 20.48 14.97 6.02
N GLU A 37 19.65 15.96 6.39
CA GLU A 37 18.40 15.69 7.10
C GLU A 37 17.36 15.00 6.22
N LEU A 38 17.22 15.45 4.97
CA LEU A 38 16.32 14.83 4.01
C LEU A 38 16.76 13.39 3.70
N ALA A 39 18.08 13.17 3.53
CA ALA A 39 18.64 11.83 3.34
C ALA A 39 18.37 10.92 4.55
N ARG A 40 18.50 11.43 5.78
CA ARG A 40 18.16 10.67 7.00
C ARG A 40 16.67 10.40 7.11
N HIS A 41 15.82 11.35 6.75
CA HIS A 41 14.37 11.17 6.76
C HIS A 41 13.94 10.09 5.76
N ALA A 42 14.47 10.15 4.54
CA ALA A 42 14.18 9.16 3.50
C ALA A 42 14.90 7.82 3.70
N ALA A 43 15.81 7.70 4.68
CA ALA A 43 16.60 6.50 4.91
C ALA A 43 15.74 5.28 5.28
N ILE A 44 14.60 5.50 5.94
CA ILE A 44 13.65 4.46 6.32
C ILE A 44 12.28 4.84 5.73
N GLY A 45 11.74 3.97 4.87
CA GLY A 45 10.44 4.21 4.21
C GLY A 45 10.53 4.99 2.89
N GLY A 46 11.70 5.52 2.52
CA GLY A 46 11.87 6.29 1.29
C GLY A 46 11.02 7.57 1.32
N MET A 47 10.16 7.74 0.32
CA MET A 47 9.16 8.83 0.29
C MET A 47 7.78 8.38 0.80
N GLY A 48 7.67 7.15 1.30
CA GLY A 48 6.46 6.64 1.93
C GLY A 48 6.32 7.14 3.36
N VAL A 49 5.12 7.00 3.92
CA VAL A 49 4.86 7.34 5.31
C VAL A 49 5.46 6.28 6.22
N THR A 50 6.20 6.73 7.24
CA THR A 50 6.74 5.88 8.30
C THR A 50 5.93 6.12 9.57
N ILE A 51 5.27 5.07 10.06
CA ILE A 51 4.47 5.11 11.29
C ILE A 51 5.28 4.46 12.41
N VAL A 52 5.42 5.15 13.55
CA VAL A 52 6.10 4.63 14.73
C VAL A 52 5.20 4.83 15.94
N GLY A 53 4.87 3.76 16.64
CA GLY A 53 3.99 3.80 17.81
C GLY A 53 3.69 2.41 18.36
N SER A 54 2.81 2.37 19.35
CA SER A 54 2.23 1.14 19.87
C SER A 54 1.32 0.46 18.83
N PRO A 55 0.98 -0.84 19.01
CA PRO A 55 0.09 -1.54 18.09
C PRO A 55 -1.28 -0.88 17.93
N THR A 56 -1.81 -0.28 19.01
CA THR A 56 -3.06 0.49 18.99
C THR A 56 -2.94 1.72 18.13
N GLU A 57 -1.88 2.52 18.31
CA GLU A 57 -1.66 3.76 17.54
C GLU A 57 -1.46 3.47 16.05
N ILE A 58 -0.72 2.40 15.73
CA ILE A 58 -0.53 1.96 14.34
C ILE A 58 -1.88 1.54 13.73
N ALA A 59 -2.67 0.73 14.44
CA ALA A 59 -3.97 0.29 13.96
C ALA A 59 -4.95 1.47 13.79
N ASP A 60 -4.95 2.44 14.71
CA ASP A 60 -5.75 3.67 14.62
C ASP A 60 -5.42 4.43 13.33
N GLN A 61 -4.13 4.62 13.04
CA GLN A 61 -3.70 5.36 11.86
C GLN A 61 -3.98 4.61 10.55
N MET A 62 -3.86 3.28 10.53
CA MET A 62 -4.28 2.47 9.39
C MET A 62 -5.79 2.59 9.13
N GLU A 63 -6.62 2.57 10.17
CA GLU A 63 -8.07 2.76 10.04
C GLU A 63 -8.45 4.16 9.58
N GLU A 64 -7.77 5.18 10.09
CA GLU A 64 -7.95 6.56 9.63
C GLU A 64 -7.67 6.70 8.14
N TRP A 65 -6.57 6.11 7.65
CA TRP A 65 -6.24 6.11 6.23
C TRP A 65 -7.30 5.42 5.38
N MET A 66 -7.77 4.23 5.80
CA MET A 66 -8.86 3.54 5.11
C MET A 66 -10.13 4.40 5.05
N ALA A 67 -10.49 5.06 6.15
CA ALA A 67 -11.69 5.89 6.23
C ALA A 67 -11.60 7.16 5.36
N GLN A 68 -10.43 7.80 5.31
CA GLN A 68 -10.24 9.07 4.59
C GLN A 68 -10.00 8.89 3.09
N THR A 69 -9.35 7.78 2.70
CA THR A 69 -8.91 7.59 1.31
C THR A 69 -9.67 6.50 0.57
N GLY A 70 -10.35 5.60 1.28
CA GLY A 70 -11.03 4.44 0.70
C GLY A 70 -10.09 3.34 0.21
N VAL A 71 -8.83 3.30 0.67
CA VAL A 71 -7.90 2.21 0.33
C VAL A 71 -8.35 0.87 0.92
N ASP A 72 -8.19 -0.21 0.14
CA ASP A 72 -8.57 -1.57 0.55
C ASP A 72 -7.48 -2.33 1.33
N GLY A 73 -6.26 -1.81 1.35
CA GLY A 73 -5.13 -2.46 2.01
C GLY A 73 -3.82 -1.71 1.84
N PHE A 74 -2.77 -2.25 2.44
CA PHE A 74 -1.45 -1.62 2.55
C PHE A 74 -0.37 -2.52 1.99
N ASN A 75 0.62 -1.90 1.32
CA ASN A 75 1.87 -2.56 0.97
C ASN A 75 2.93 -2.17 2.02
N LEU A 76 3.36 -3.13 2.83
CA LEU A 76 4.23 -2.87 3.98
C LEU A 76 5.70 -2.99 3.57
N ALA A 77 6.43 -1.87 3.67
CA ALA A 77 7.88 -1.85 3.57
C ALA A 77 8.52 -2.21 4.92
N TYR A 78 9.77 -2.65 4.90
CA TYR A 78 10.52 -3.01 6.11
C TYR A 78 11.69 -2.07 6.35
N ALA A 79 11.98 -1.78 7.63
CA ALA A 79 13.22 -1.13 8.02
C ALA A 79 14.35 -2.17 8.15
N VAL A 80 14.02 -3.32 8.75
CA VAL A 80 14.90 -4.48 8.90
C VAL A 80 14.12 -5.77 8.60
N ALA A 81 14.78 -6.74 7.98
CA ALA A 81 14.18 -8.01 7.62
C ALA A 81 14.96 -9.17 8.26
N PRO A 82 14.28 -10.12 8.93
CA PRO A 82 12.83 -10.34 8.95
C PRO A 82 12.03 -9.58 10.04
N GLU A 83 12.70 -8.92 10.97
CA GLU A 83 12.13 -8.50 12.27
C GLU A 83 10.95 -7.54 12.13
N THR A 84 10.94 -6.65 11.14
CA THR A 84 9.79 -5.75 10.91
C THR A 84 8.50 -6.54 10.69
N PHE A 85 8.56 -7.65 9.94
CA PHE A 85 7.39 -8.47 9.68
C PHE A 85 6.99 -9.29 10.90
N GLU A 86 7.95 -9.73 11.71
CA GLU A 86 7.68 -10.42 12.98
C GLU A 86 6.93 -9.50 13.94
N ASP A 87 7.36 -8.26 14.09
CA ASP A 87 6.69 -7.27 14.95
C ASP A 87 5.27 -6.99 14.46
N ILE A 88 5.07 -6.82 13.15
CA ILE A 88 3.73 -6.63 12.57
C ILE A 88 2.84 -7.84 12.88
N VAL A 89 3.32 -9.06 12.62
CA VAL A 89 2.55 -10.29 12.82
C VAL A 89 2.23 -10.53 14.29
N ASN A 90 3.19 -10.28 15.18
CA ASN A 90 3.05 -10.58 16.60
C ASN A 90 2.31 -9.50 17.38
N LEU A 91 2.37 -8.24 16.94
CA LEU A 91 1.86 -7.09 17.70
C LEU A 91 0.66 -6.41 17.03
N VAL A 92 0.76 -6.10 15.73
CA VAL A 92 -0.24 -5.30 15.01
C VAL A 92 -1.39 -6.15 14.50
N ILE A 93 -1.11 -7.33 13.92
CA ILE A 93 -2.14 -8.22 13.38
C ILE A 93 -3.17 -8.63 14.45
N PRO A 94 -2.81 -9.00 15.69
CA PRO A 94 -3.78 -9.32 16.74
C PRO A 94 -4.72 -8.14 17.05
N GLU A 95 -4.21 -6.92 17.06
CA GLU A 95 -5.02 -5.72 17.29
C GLU A 95 -6.00 -5.47 16.13
N LEU A 96 -5.54 -5.60 14.88
CA LEU A 96 -6.41 -5.50 13.70
C LEU A 96 -7.47 -6.63 13.66
N GLN A 97 -7.12 -7.84 14.08
CA GLN A 97 -8.09 -8.95 14.21
C GLN A 97 -9.13 -8.66 15.30
N ARG A 98 -8.72 -8.13 16.45
CA ARG A 98 -9.61 -7.72 17.55
C ARG A 98 -10.63 -6.67 17.08
N ARG A 99 -10.23 -5.79 16.16
CA ARG A 99 -11.08 -4.76 15.54
C ARG A 99 -11.92 -5.26 14.35
N GLY A 100 -11.75 -6.51 13.93
CA GLY A 100 -12.42 -7.07 12.75
C GLY A 100 -11.90 -6.52 11.42
N ARG A 101 -10.71 -5.94 11.39
CA ARG A 101 -10.06 -5.38 10.19
C ARG A 101 -9.13 -6.34 9.47
N TYR A 102 -8.72 -7.41 10.13
CA TYR A 102 -7.87 -8.43 9.53
C TYR A 102 -8.47 -9.82 9.69
N LYS A 103 -8.29 -10.65 8.67
CA LYS A 103 -8.80 -12.03 8.65
C LYS A 103 -8.13 -12.89 9.73
N THR A 104 -8.87 -13.85 10.28
CA THR A 104 -8.34 -14.86 11.22
C THR A 104 -8.01 -16.19 10.54
N ALA A 105 -8.50 -16.41 9.32
CA ALA A 105 -8.19 -17.56 8.49
C ALA A 105 -8.21 -17.18 7.01
N TYR A 106 -7.56 -17.99 6.17
CA TYR A 106 -7.63 -17.82 4.72
C TYR A 106 -8.92 -18.45 4.17
N ARG A 107 -9.61 -17.70 3.30
CA ARG A 107 -10.65 -18.26 2.43
C ARG A 107 -10.03 -19.28 1.46
N PRO A 108 -10.77 -20.31 1.01
CA PRO A 108 -10.30 -21.21 -0.04
C PRO A 108 -10.11 -20.48 -1.39
N GLY A 109 -9.54 -21.17 -2.39
CA GLY A 109 -9.38 -20.66 -3.76
C GLY A 109 -8.06 -19.92 -4.02
N THR A 110 -7.95 -19.39 -5.25
CA THR A 110 -6.76 -18.64 -5.70
C THR A 110 -6.65 -17.27 -5.03
N LEU A 111 -5.52 -16.58 -5.26
CA LEU A 111 -5.35 -15.20 -4.78
C LEU A 111 -6.44 -14.26 -5.32
N ARG A 112 -6.83 -14.40 -6.59
CA ARG A 112 -7.90 -13.59 -7.20
C ARG A 112 -9.21 -13.76 -6.45
N HIS A 113 -9.63 -15.01 -6.25
CA HIS A 113 -10.82 -15.34 -5.46
C HIS A 113 -10.74 -14.70 -4.07
N LYS A 114 -9.59 -14.84 -3.39
CA LYS A 114 -9.37 -14.30 -2.04
C LYS A 114 -9.39 -12.77 -1.97
N LEU A 115 -9.07 -12.05 -3.04
CA LEU A 115 -9.07 -10.58 -3.07
C LEU A 115 -10.42 -10.02 -3.53
N PHE A 116 -11.02 -10.59 -4.58
CA PHE A 116 -12.19 -10.01 -5.25
C PHE A 116 -13.52 -10.72 -4.97
N GLY A 117 -13.52 -11.88 -4.31
CA GLY A 117 -14.75 -12.56 -3.89
C GLY A 117 -15.55 -13.24 -5.02
N GLY A 118 -14.90 -13.55 -6.15
CA GLY A 118 -15.51 -14.17 -7.33
C GLY A 118 -14.81 -15.45 -7.80
N ASP A 119 -14.85 -15.71 -9.10
CA ASP A 119 -14.21 -16.88 -9.70
C ASP A 119 -12.67 -16.77 -9.68
N ASP A 120 -11.99 -17.89 -9.93
CA ASP A 120 -10.53 -17.94 -10.03
C ASP A 120 -10.01 -17.23 -11.30
N LEU A 121 -10.89 -17.03 -12.28
CA LEU A 121 -10.60 -16.35 -13.54
C LEU A 121 -11.21 -14.94 -13.58
N LEU A 122 -10.71 -14.13 -14.51
CA LEU A 122 -11.22 -12.77 -14.74
C LEU A 122 -12.66 -12.81 -15.27
N ASP A 123 -13.48 -11.84 -14.89
CA ASP A 123 -14.84 -11.72 -15.42
C ASP A 123 -14.86 -10.89 -16.72
N GLY A 124 -16.05 -10.78 -17.33
CA GLY A 124 -16.24 -10.06 -18.59
C GLY A 124 -16.01 -8.54 -18.51
N THR A 125 -15.78 -7.96 -17.33
CA THR A 125 -15.43 -6.53 -17.19
C THR A 125 -13.94 -6.29 -17.44
N HIS A 126 -13.11 -7.32 -17.25
CA HIS A 126 -11.68 -7.21 -17.45
C HIS A 126 -11.31 -7.59 -18.88
N VAL A 127 -10.55 -6.71 -19.58
CA VAL A 127 -10.18 -6.88 -21.00
C VAL A 127 -9.60 -8.25 -21.33
N ALA A 128 -8.76 -8.81 -20.46
CA ALA A 128 -8.18 -10.13 -20.69
C ALA A 128 -9.19 -11.29 -20.70
N ASP A 129 -10.43 -11.13 -20.25
CA ASP A 129 -11.48 -12.14 -20.47
C ASP A 129 -11.80 -12.29 -21.97
N SER A 130 -11.81 -11.18 -22.73
CA SER A 130 -12.01 -11.22 -24.18
C SER A 130 -10.91 -11.96 -24.95
N LEU A 131 -9.74 -12.13 -24.33
CA LEU A 131 -8.58 -12.82 -24.89
C LEU A 131 -8.48 -14.29 -24.45
N ARG A 132 -9.49 -14.82 -23.76
CA ARG A 132 -9.49 -16.19 -23.27
C ARG A 132 -9.58 -17.18 -24.42
N ILE A 133 -8.49 -17.92 -24.63
CA ILE A 133 -8.45 -19.01 -25.59
C ILE A 133 -9.15 -20.22 -24.96
N HIS A 134 -10.33 -20.55 -25.48
CA HIS A 134 -11.03 -21.77 -25.11
C HIS A 134 -10.47 -22.95 -25.92
N PRO A 135 -10.27 -24.13 -25.29
CA PRO A 135 -9.98 -25.34 -26.04
C PRO A 135 -11.08 -25.58 -27.08
N VAL A 136 -10.69 -25.94 -28.30
CA VAL A 136 -11.62 -26.23 -29.40
C VAL A 136 -12.59 -27.33 -28.95
N GLY A 137 -13.89 -26.98 -28.82
CA GLY A 137 -14.96 -27.94 -28.51
C GLY A 137 -15.94 -27.56 -27.38
N VAL A 138 -15.65 -26.55 -26.54
CA VAL A 138 -16.55 -26.14 -25.46
C VAL A 138 -17.32 -24.87 -25.85
N ARG A 139 -18.58 -25.03 -26.28
CA ARG A 139 -19.48 -23.91 -26.63
C ARG A 139 -19.98 -23.24 -25.34
N ARG A 140 -19.92 -21.91 -25.24
CA ARG A 140 -20.50 -21.15 -24.11
C ARG A 140 -21.99 -21.49 -24.00
N GLN A 141 -22.44 -22.03 -22.86
CA GLN A 141 -23.85 -22.06 -22.54
C GLN A 141 -24.25 -20.64 -22.12
N HIS A 142 -24.94 -19.93 -23.01
CA HIS A 142 -25.68 -18.73 -22.64
C HIS A 142 -26.91 -19.20 -21.86
N THR A 143 -26.95 -18.92 -20.55
CA THR A 143 -28.20 -18.96 -19.80
C THR A 143 -29.01 -17.73 -20.17
N GLU A 144 -29.98 -17.91 -21.06
CA GLU A 144 -31.09 -16.97 -21.24
C GLU A 144 -31.99 -17.03 -20.02
N THR A 145 -31.99 -15.97 -19.21
CA THR A 145 -33.03 -15.73 -18.22
C THR A 145 -34.23 -15.14 -18.96
N GLY A 146 -35.30 -15.93 -19.05
CA GLY A 146 -36.55 -15.52 -19.69
C GLY A 146 -37.29 -14.43 -18.93
N VAL A 147 -38.03 -13.64 -19.69
CA VAL A 147 -39.28 -12.96 -19.29
C VAL A 147 -40.32 -13.30 -20.36
#